data_AF-A0A357ZHZ2-F1
#
_entry.id   AF-A0A357ZHZ2-F1
#
_cell.length_a   1.000
_cell.length_b   1.000
_cell.length_c   1.000
_cell.angle_alpha   90.00
_cell.angle_beta   90.00
_cell.angle_gamma   90.00
#
_symmetry.space_group_name_H-M   'P 1'
#
loop_
_entity.id
_entity.type
_entity.pdbx_description
1 polymer ?
#
loop_
_entity_poly.entity_id
_entity_poly.type
_entity_poly.pdbx_seq_one_letter_code
_entity_poly.pdbx_strand_id
1 'polypeptide(L)'
;MNEFLQQLHKIEERISYLLQIKDYSSWGNLDGFKATCERLKQTMYDYSAEELQAEIRKLGDSIGFLEERAEEHLTPMERVRIVRSGQRFSLKDILENVYEDYTELGGEDDASVDPAMICAKATIVRRIKNKSRTASVMVIGQETGHGEEYRNGGSCRPEGNAKARRYMKVAATEGIPIHFYIFTPGSYPVEEYPGAAQQIARNIYTMTKLPVPMVSLISEGGSGGAEAIGLADRRLMLSHGYYSVISPEGAAAIEGRLREGERATPELIEQCASQMKITAEDNLRMGYVDNIIQEPELGARPYHYDFFRSLRQEILRATDEVVL
;
A
#
# COMPACT_ATOMS: atom_id res chain seq x y z
N MET A 1 14.92 30.14 -13.63
CA MET A 1 13.79 29.76 -14.51
C MET A 1 13.50 28.27 -14.48
N ASN A 2 14.46 27.39 -14.79
CA ASN A 2 14.25 25.93 -14.70
C ASN A 2 13.81 25.49 -13.27
N GLU A 3 14.39 26.11 -12.24
CA GLU A 3 14.02 25.87 -10.83
C GLU A 3 12.56 26.24 -10.51
N PHE A 4 12.06 27.39 -10.98
CA PHE A 4 10.66 27.78 -10.77
C PHE A 4 9.68 26.83 -11.47
N LEU A 5 10.04 26.37 -12.67
CA LEU A 5 9.24 25.39 -13.39
C LEU A 5 9.16 24.06 -12.62
N GLN A 6 10.28 23.59 -12.06
CA GLN A 6 10.31 22.42 -11.20
C GLN A 6 9.46 22.59 -9.93
N GLN A 7 9.51 23.76 -9.28
CA GLN A 7 8.66 24.06 -8.12
C GLN A 7 7.17 24.05 -8.49
N LEU A 8 6.79 24.66 -9.62
CA LEU A 8 5.41 24.64 -10.12
C LEU A 8 4.93 23.23 -10.48
N HIS A 9 5.79 22.39 -11.07
CA HIS A 9 5.46 20.98 -11.32
C HIS A 9 5.18 20.21 -10.03
N LYS A 10 6.01 20.39 -8.99
CA LYS A 10 5.77 19.75 -7.68
C LYS A 10 4.43 20.20 -7.06
N ILE A 11 4.07 21.48 -7.20
CA ILE A 11 2.78 21.98 -6.72
C ILE A 11 1.63 21.37 -7.52
N GLU A 12 1.73 21.28 -8.84
CA GLU A 12 0.72 20.66 -9.69
C GLU A 12 0.50 19.17 -9.34
N GLU A 13 1.58 18.44 -9.07
CA GLU A 13 1.51 17.04 -8.61
C GLU A 13 0.75 16.92 -7.28
N ARG A 14 1.04 17.80 -6.31
CA ARG A 14 0.32 17.86 -5.03
C ARG A 14 -1.17 18.18 -5.21
N ILE A 15 -1.50 19.16 -6.05
CA ILE A 15 -2.90 19.51 -6.37
C ILE A 15 -3.62 18.33 -7.02
N SER A 16 -2.99 17.69 -8.00
CA SER A 16 -3.55 16.54 -8.71
C SER A 16 -3.78 15.36 -7.77
N TYR A 17 -2.86 15.16 -6.81
CA TYR A 17 -2.98 14.13 -5.80
C TYR A 17 -4.15 14.40 -4.83
N LEU A 18 -4.30 15.63 -4.34
CA LEU A 18 -5.45 16.00 -3.51
C LEU A 18 -6.79 15.84 -4.25
N LEU A 19 -6.84 16.23 -5.52
CA LEU A 19 -8.03 16.03 -6.37
C LEU A 19 -8.38 14.54 -6.48
N GLN A 20 -7.38 13.67 -6.64
CA GLN A 20 -7.57 12.22 -6.68
C GLN A 20 -8.10 11.66 -5.36
N ILE A 21 -7.62 12.16 -4.20
CA ILE A 21 -8.10 11.70 -2.88
C ILE A 21 -9.54 12.15 -2.64
N LYS A 22 -9.83 13.44 -2.84
CA LYS A 22 -11.13 14.00 -2.49
C LYS A 22 -12.22 13.64 -3.49
N ASP A 23 -11.87 13.37 -4.74
CA ASP A 23 -12.81 12.95 -5.81
C ASP A 23 -13.94 13.97 -6.08
N TYR A 24 -13.73 15.23 -5.66
CA TYR A 24 -14.59 16.37 -5.96
C TYR A 24 -13.71 17.57 -6.34
N SER A 25 -13.97 18.15 -7.50
CA SER A 25 -13.10 19.17 -8.10
C SER A 25 -13.12 20.52 -7.36
N SER A 26 -14.21 20.80 -6.62
CA SER A 26 -14.40 22.05 -5.89
C SER A 26 -13.89 22.04 -4.44
N TRP A 27 -13.37 20.91 -3.93
CA TRP A 27 -12.89 20.85 -2.55
C TRP A 27 -11.74 21.84 -2.34
N GLY A 28 -11.88 22.75 -1.39
CA GLY A 28 -10.83 23.73 -1.07
C GLY A 28 -10.42 24.65 -2.24
N ASN A 29 -11.24 24.81 -3.29
CA ASN A 29 -10.87 25.54 -4.52
C ASN A 29 -9.66 24.93 -5.26
N LEU A 30 -9.48 23.61 -5.22
CA LEU A 30 -8.39 22.92 -5.91
C LEU A 30 -8.36 23.19 -7.42
N ASP A 31 -9.52 23.24 -8.10
CA ASP A 31 -9.60 23.65 -9.51
C ASP A 31 -9.04 25.05 -9.76
N GLY A 32 -9.35 26.01 -8.87
CA GLY A 32 -8.82 27.37 -8.95
C GLY A 32 -7.31 27.43 -8.72
N PHE A 33 -6.79 26.61 -7.80
CA PHE A 33 -5.35 26.48 -7.60
C PHE A 33 -4.65 25.81 -8.78
N LYS A 34 -5.28 24.80 -9.40
CA LYS A 34 -4.78 24.17 -10.62
C LYS A 34 -4.69 25.17 -11.77
N ALA A 35 -5.77 25.92 -12.03
CA ALA A 35 -5.80 26.97 -13.05
C ALA A 35 -4.77 28.06 -12.77
N THR A 36 -4.56 28.41 -11.49
CA THR A 36 -3.51 29.37 -11.09
C THR A 36 -2.11 28.81 -11.38
N CYS A 37 -1.85 27.55 -11.07
CA CYS A 37 -0.58 26.89 -11.36
C CYS A 37 -0.29 26.85 -12.88
N GLU A 38 -1.28 26.46 -13.68
CA GLU A 38 -1.18 26.43 -15.15
C GLU A 38 -0.92 27.82 -15.73
N ARG A 39 -1.64 28.84 -15.23
CA ARG A 39 -1.42 30.24 -15.61
C ARG A 39 0.01 30.68 -15.29
N LEU A 40 0.49 30.43 -14.06
CA LEU A 40 1.86 30.80 -13.66
C LEU A 40 2.92 30.14 -14.55
N LYS A 41 2.71 28.91 -15.01
CA LYS A 41 3.61 28.25 -15.96
C LYS A 41 3.63 28.94 -17.33
N GLN A 42 2.47 29.37 -17.82
CA GLN A 42 2.34 30.02 -19.13
C GLN A 42 2.87 31.46 -19.13
N THR A 43 2.62 32.21 -18.06
CA THR A 43 2.97 33.64 -17.95
C THR A 43 4.27 33.86 -17.17
N MET A 44 5.12 32.85 -16.98
CA MET A 44 6.28 32.96 -16.08
C MET A 44 7.30 34.03 -16.47
N TYR A 45 7.33 34.40 -17.77
CA TYR A 45 8.21 35.44 -18.31
C TYR A 45 7.70 36.87 -18.06
N ASP A 46 6.45 37.01 -17.61
CA ASP A 46 5.81 38.30 -17.36
C ASP A 46 6.09 38.82 -15.95
N TYR A 47 6.72 38.01 -15.09
CA TYR A 47 7.02 38.33 -13.68
C TYR A 47 8.50 38.57 -13.48
N SER A 48 8.85 39.45 -12.52
CA SER A 48 10.19 39.41 -11.94
C SER A 48 10.39 38.11 -11.14
N ALA A 49 11.66 37.74 -10.91
CA ALA A 49 11.98 36.53 -10.15
C ALA A 49 11.44 36.57 -8.71
N GLU A 50 11.43 37.75 -8.09
CA GLU A 50 10.90 37.95 -6.73
C GLU A 50 9.38 37.80 -6.68
N GLU A 51 8.65 38.38 -7.64
CA GLU A 51 7.20 38.26 -7.73
C GLU A 51 6.78 36.81 -8.01
N LEU A 52 7.46 36.12 -8.93
CA LEU A 52 7.17 34.73 -9.25
C LEU A 52 7.40 33.81 -8.05
N GLN A 53 8.50 34.01 -7.33
CA GLN A 53 8.79 33.24 -6.11
C GLN A 53 7.75 33.48 -5.02
N ALA A 54 7.24 34.70 -4.88
CA ALA A 54 6.19 35.05 -3.93
C ALA A 54 4.85 34.36 -4.28
N GLU A 55 4.45 34.35 -5.55
CA GLU A 55 3.24 33.66 -6.01
C GLU A 55 3.36 32.14 -5.84
N ILE A 56 4.51 31.55 -6.17
CA ILE A 56 4.78 30.12 -5.96
C ILE A 56 4.68 29.76 -4.48
N ARG A 57 5.28 30.59 -3.61
CA ARG A 57 5.23 30.38 -2.16
C ARG A 57 3.79 30.45 -1.64
N LYS A 58 3.04 31.48 -2.02
CA LYS A 58 1.64 31.65 -1.62
C LYS A 58 0.77 30.47 -2.04
N LEU A 59 0.97 29.97 -3.26
CA LEU A 59 0.28 28.79 -3.76
C LEU A 59 0.70 27.55 -2.96
N GLY A 60 2.01 27.36 -2.73
CA GLY A 60 2.54 26.24 -1.95
C GLY A 60 2.03 26.20 -0.51
N ASP A 61 1.96 27.35 0.17
CA ASP A 61 1.43 27.50 1.53
C ASP A 61 -0.08 27.18 1.56
N SER A 62 -0.83 27.63 0.54
CA SER A 62 -2.27 27.33 0.42
C SER A 62 -2.53 25.84 0.22
N ILE A 63 -1.71 25.17 -0.59
CA ILE A 63 -1.80 23.72 -0.78
C ILE A 63 -1.38 22.96 0.48
N GLY A 64 -0.32 23.39 1.18
CA GLY A 64 0.08 22.78 2.45
C GLY A 64 -1.03 22.80 3.49
N PHE A 65 -1.70 23.95 3.66
CA PHE A 65 -2.87 24.06 4.55
C PHE A 65 -4.02 23.11 4.17
N LEU A 66 -4.25 22.90 2.87
CA LEU A 66 -5.24 21.93 2.41
C LEU A 66 -4.82 20.48 2.65
N GLU A 67 -3.54 20.15 2.51
CA GLU A 67 -3.03 18.80 2.82
C GLU A 67 -3.22 18.47 4.31
N GLU A 68 -2.83 19.38 5.20
CA GLU A 68 -3.03 19.25 6.66
C GLU A 68 -4.52 19.03 6.98
N ARG A 69 -5.40 19.87 6.43
CA ARG A 69 -6.85 19.78 6.65
C ARG A 69 -7.45 18.50 6.07
N ALA A 70 -6.91 18.00 4.95
CA ALA A 70 -7.36 16.73 4.38
C ALA A 70 -6.99 15.57 5.32
N GLU A 71 -5.76 15.55 5.83
CA GLU A 71 -5.25 14.52 6.74
C GLU A 71 -6.08 14.43 8.03
N GLU A 72 -6.42 15.56 8.65
CA GLU A 72 -7.22 15.61 9.89
C GLU A 72 -8.61 14.96 9.76
N HIS A 73 -9.15 14.91 8.55
CA HIS A 73 -10.54 14.54 8.29
C HIS A 73 -10.70 13.55 7.13
N LEU A 74 -9.76 12.60 7.00
CA LEU A 74 -9.84 11.55 5.98
C LEU A 74 -11.03 10.62 6.22
N THR A 75 -11.90 10.49 5.21
CA THR A 75 -12.92 9.43 5.21
C THR A 75 -12.31 8.05 4.95
N PRO A 76 -13.00 6.95 5.29
CA PRO A 76 -12.54 5.61 4.93
C PRO A 76 -12.30 5.42 3.43
N MET A 77 -13.12 6.00 2.54
CA MET A 77 -12.86 5.93 1.10
C MET A 77 -11.68 6.80 0.66
N GLU A 78 -11.45 7.93 1.30
CA GLU A 78 -10.27 8.73 1.02
C GLU A 78 -8.98 7.97 1.37
N ARG A 79 -8.99 7.20 2.47
CA ARG A 79 -7.90 6.25 2.78
C ARG A 79 -7.75 5.16 1.71
N VAL A 80 -8.84 4.59 1.22
CA VAL A 80 -8.81 3.63 0.09
C VAL A 80 -8.16 4.26 -1.15
N ARG A 81 -8.50 5.52 -1.49
CA ARG A 81 -7.90 6.23 -2.63
C ARG A 81 -6.41 6.55 -2.41
N ILE A 82 -6.00 6.87 -1.18
CA ILE A 82 -4.58 7.02 -0.82
C ILE A 82 -3.83 5.71 -1.06
N VAL A 83 -4.38 4.59 -0.61
CA VAL A 83 -3.79 3.25 -0.74
C VAL A 83 -3.67 2.82 -2.21
N ARG A 84 -4.69 3.13 -3.03
CA ARG A 84 -4.72 2.77 -4.45
C ARG A 84 -3.98 3.74 -5.37
N SER A 85 -3.34 4.78 -4.83
CA SER A 85 -2.59 5.75 -5.63
C SER A 85 -1.34 5.13 -6.24
N GLY A 86 -1.11 5.36 -7.54
CA GLY A 86 0.15 4.98 -8.20
C GLY A 86 1.39 5.72 -7.66
N GLN A 87 1.20 6.80 -6.89
CA GLN A 87 2.30 7.47 -6.21
C GLN A 87 2.72 6.73 -4.92
N ARG A 88 1.86 5.88 -4.36
CA ARG A 88 2.18 5.11 -3.15
C ARG A 88 3.36 4.19 -3.42
N PHE A 89 4.14 3.96 -2.37
CA PHE A 89 5.21 2.97 -2.40
C PHE A 89 4.67 1.56 -2.60
N SER A 90 5.49 0.68 -3.17
CA SER A 90 5.20 -0.73 -3.40
C SER A 90 6.12 -1.64 -2.58
N LEU A 91 5.97 -2.96 -2.74
CA LEU A 91 6.83 -3.93 -2.06
C LEU A 91 8.29 -3.83 -2.52
N LYS A 92 8.55 -3.46 -3.78
CA LYS A 92 9.91 -3.20 -4.27
C LYS A 92 10.58 -2.06 -3.52
N ASP A 93 9.87 -0.95 -3.27
CA ASP A 93 10.41 0.14 -2.46
C ASP A 93 10.75 -0.32 -1.04
N ILE A 94 9.93 -1.20 -0.46
CA ILE A 94 10.21 -1.80 0.85
C ILE A 94 11.47 -2.67 0.77
N LEU A 95 11.60 -3.53 -0.23
CA LEU A 95 12.77 -4.39 -0.41
C LEU A 95 14.07 -3.59 -0.51
N GLU A 96 14.04 -2.46 -1.23
CA GLU A 96 15.18 -1.58 -1.42
C GLU A 96 15.54 -0.75 -0.17
N ASN A 97 14.54 -0.36 0.65
CA ASN A 97 14.77 0.59 1.74
C ASN A 97 14.77 -0.04 3.15
N VAL A 98 14.19 -1.24 3.33
CA VAL A 98 14.08 -1.90 4.64
C VAL A 98 15.15 -2.98 4.85
N TYR A 99 15.58 -3.65 3.79
CA TYR A 99 16.52 -4.77 3.84
C TYR A 99 17.93 -4.36 3.38
N GLU A 100 18.96 -5.10 3.77
CA GLU A 100 20.35 -4.79 3.37
C GLU A 100 20.64 -5.24 1.93
N ASP A 101 20.18 -6.44 1.60
CA ASP A 101 20.17 -7.01 0.27
C ASP A 101 18.98 -7.96 0.13
N TYR A 102 18.61 -8.26 -1.12
CA TYR A 102 17.61 -9.25 -1.42
C TYR A 102 17.88 -9.92 -2.76
N THR A 103 17.43 -11.17 -2.87
CA THR A 103 17.40 -11.93 -4.13
C THR A 103 15.97 -12.35 -4.38
N GLU A 104 15.38 -11.84 -5.46
CA GLU A 104 14.05 -12.27 -5.92
C GLU A 104 14.09 -13.73 -6.38
N LEU A 105 13.04 -14.47 -6.03
CA LEU A 105 12.93 -15.91 -6.27
C LEU A 105 11.84 -16.16 -7.32
N GLY A 106 12.24 -16.87 -8.37
CA GLY A 106 11.40 -17.15 -9.55
C GLY A 106 10.30 -18.19 -9.32
N GLY A 107 9.52 -18.44 -10.38
CA GLY A 107 8.54 -19.53 -10.43
C GLY A 107 9.18 -20.93 -10.53
N GLU A 108 8.38 -21.96 -10.72
CA GLU A 108 8.91 -23.28 -11.13
C GLU A 108 9.34 -23.25 -12.61
N ASP A 109 8.50 -22.67 -13.45
CA ASP A 109 8.74 -22.43 -14.88
C ASP A 109 8.43 -20.97 -15.24
N ASP A 110 8.96 -20.47 -16.37
CA ASP A 110 8.70 -19.11 -16.87
C ASP A 110 7.19 -18.81 -17.02
N ALA A 111 6.39 -19.82 -17.35
CA ALA A 111 4.93 -19.71 -17.50
C ALA A 111 4.15 -19.61 -16.17
N SER A 112 4.83 -19.81 -15.03
CA SER A 112 4.23 -19.75 -13.67
C SER A 112 4.55 -18.46 -12.91
N VAL A 113 5.18 -17.50 -13.58
CA VAL A 113 5.59 -16.23 -12.97
C VAL A 113 4.41 -15.26 -12.94
N ASP A 114 3.77 -15.15 -11.78
CA ASP A 114 2.86 -14.05 -11.50
C ASP A 114 3.65 -12.82 -11.04
N PRO A 115 3.69 -11.72 -11.83
CA PRO A 115 4.39 -10.50 -11.44
C PRO A 115 3.72 -9.77 -10.25
N ALA A 116 2.46 -10.08 -9.94
CA ALA A 116 1.75 -9.47 -8.82
C ALA A 116 2.20 -10.04 -7.46
N MET A 117 2.90 -11.18 -7.43
CA MET A 117 3.43 -11.79 -6.20
C MET A 117 4.95 -11.81 -6.23
N ILE A 118 5.62 -11.15 -5.29
CA ILE A 118 7.07 -11.26 -5.11
C ILE A 118 7.38 -12.24 -3.98
N CYS A 119 8.39 -13.07 -4.19
CA CYS A 119 9.05 -13.84 -3.15
C CYS A 119 10.53 -13.51 -3.23
N ALA A 120 11.16 -13.14 -2.12
CA ALA A 120 12.57 -12.77 -2.08
C ALA A 120 13.23 -13.31 -0.81
N LYS A 121 14.47 -13.78 -0.93
CA LYS A 121 15.31 -14.03 0.23
C LYS A 121 16.11 -12.77 0.51
N ALA A 122 15.95 -12.19 1.69
CA ALA A 122 16.56 -10.93 2.06
C ALA A 122 17.42 -11.07 3.31
N THR A 123 18.31 -10.09 3.51
CA THR A 123 19.14 -9.99 4.70
C THR A 123 18.74 -8.80 5.55
N ILE A 124 18.72 -9.04 6.86
CA ILE A 124 18.53 -8.00 7.87
C ILE A 124 19.71 -7.98 8.82
N VAL A 125 20.09 -6.79 9.26
CA VAL A 125 21.05 -6.58 10.34
C VAL A 125 20.30 -6.15 11.59
N ARG A 126 20.42 -6.96 12.64
CA ARG A 126 19.85 -6.71 13.98
C ARG A 126 20.96 -6.31 14.95
N ARG A 127 20.68 -5.38 15.85
CA ARG A 127 21.62 -4.99 16.91
C ARG A 127 21.18 -5.64 18.22
N ILE A 128 21.84 -6.73 18.59
CA ILE A 128 21.54 -7.47 19.83
C ILE A 128 22.72 -7.30 20.79
N LYS A 129 22.47 -6.73 21.97
CA LYS A 129 23.50 -6.54 23.03
C LYS A 129 24.76 -5.83 22.50
N ASN A 130 24.60 -4.74 21.75
CA ASN A 130 25.68 -3.97 21.11
C ASN A 130 26.52 -4.73 20.06
N LYS A 131 26.06 -5.89 19.57
CA LYS A 131 26.65 -6.59 18.44
C LYS A 131 25.68 -6.61 17.26
N SER A 132 26.18 -6.29 16.08
CA SER A 132 25.44 -6.48 14.84
C SER A 132 25.42 -7.97 14.50
N ARG A 133 24.23 -8.51 14.26
CA ARG A 133 24.03 -9.86 13.74
C ARG A 133 23.26 -9.79 12.44
N THR A 134 23.79 -10.48 11.44
CA THR A 134 23.15 -10.66 10.14
C THR A 134 22.25 -11.89 10.20
N ALA A 135 21.02 -11.77 9.73
CA ALA A 135 20.07 -12.88 9.64
C ALA A 135 19.36 -12.85 8.28
N SER A 136 19.07 -14.02 7.74
CA SER A 136 18.22 -14.15 6.54
C SER A 136 16.75 -14.14 6.93
N VAL A 137 15.91 -13.67 6.02
CA VAL A 137 14.45 -13.65 6.14
C VAL A 137 13.83 -13.91 4.77
N MET A 138 12.71 -14.61 4.77
CA MET A 138 11.88 -14.77 3.57
C MET A 138 10.89 -13.62 3.49
N VAL A 139 10.88 -12.90 2.39
CA VAL A 139 9.93 -11.82 2.11
C VAL A 139 8.95 -12.29 1.05
N ILE A 140 7.65 -12.22 1.34
CA ILE A 140 6.60 -12.63 0.41
C ILE A 140 5.53 -11.55 0.43
N GLY A 141 5.10 -11.07 -0.73
CA GLY A 141 4.05 -10.06 -0.74
C GLY A 141 3.53 -9.73 -2.12
N GLN A 142 2.43 -9.00 -2.15
CA GLN A 142 1.89 -8.50 -3.40
C GLN A 142 2.63 -7.24 -3.85
N GLU A 143 2.82 -7.11 -5.16
CA GLU A 143 3.54 -6.02 -5.79
C GLU A 143 2.60 -5.27 -6.73
N THR A 144 2.25 -4.04 -6.35
CA THR A 144 1.34 -3.17 -7.10
C THR A 144 2.04 -2.39 -8.21
N GLY A 145 3.34 -2.11 -8.04
CA GLY A 145 4.07 -1.13 -8.83
C GLY A 145 3.55 0.30 -8.61
N HIS A 146 3.87 1.16 -9.57
CA HIS A 146 3.46 2.56 -9.68
C HIS A 146 2.55 2.79 -10.90
N GLY A 147 1.62 1.86 -11.13
CA GLY A 147 0.66 1.93 -12.23
C GLY A 147 0.90 0.93 -13.37
N GLU A 148 1.79 -0.04 -13.18
CA GLU A 148 2.01 -1.10 -14.18
C GLU A 148 0.82 -2.08 -14.25
N GLU A 149 0.06 -2.01 -15.34
CA GLU A 149 -1.12 -2.86 -15.56
C GLU A 149 -0.80 -4.36 -15.50
N TYR A 150 0.39 -4.78 -15.93
CA TYR A 150 0.80 -6.20 -15.94
C TYR A 150 0.87 -6.81 -14.54
N ARG A 151 0.88 -6.00 -13.48
CA ARG A 151 0.86 -6.42 -12.07
C ARG A 151 -0.55 -6.54 -11.49
N ASN A 152 -1.59 -6.23 -12.27
CA ASN A 152 -3.00 -6.30 -11.86
C ASN A 152 -3.30 -5.54 -10.55
N GLY A 153 -2.55 -4.46 -10.26
CA GLY A 153 -2.65 -3.72 -9.01
C GLY A 153 -2.40 -4.58 -7.77
N GLY A 154 -1.52 -5.59 -7.84
CA GLY A 154 -1.26 -6.53 -6.74
C GLY A 154 -2.31 -7.63 -6.60
N SER A 155 -3.26 -7.76 -7.53
CA SER A 155 -4.21 -8.88 -7.55
C SER A 155 -3.52 -10.13 -8.08
N CYS A 156 -3.12 -11.03 -7.17
CA CYS A 156 -2.40 -12.24 -7.55
C CYS A 156 -3.30 -13.27 -8.23
N ARG A 157 -2.73 -13.94 -9.22
CA ARG A 157 -3.27 -15.14 -9.86
C ARG A 157 -2.99 -16.38 -8.99
N PRO A 158 -3.67 -17.50 -9.24
CA PRO A 158 -3.45 -18.74 -8.48
C PRO A 158 -1.98 -19.21 -8.48
N GLU A 159 -1.24 -18.99 -9.56
CA GLU A 159 0.18 -19.34 -9.67
C GLU A 159 1.06 -18.53 -8.71
N GLY A 160 0.74 -17.24 -8.52
CA GLY A 160 1.40 -16.38 -7.53
C GLY A 160 1.21 -16.92 -6.11
N ASN A 161 -0.03 -17.29 -5.76
CA ASN A 161 -0.30 -17.90 -4.46
C ASN A 161 0.41 -19.26 -4.29
N ALA A 162 0.51 -20.06 -5.34
CA ALA A 162 1.28 -21.30 -5.33
C ALA A 162 2.79 -21.05 -5.10
N LYS A 163 3.35 -20.01 -5.74
CA LYS A 163 4.75 -19.56 -5.55
C LYS A 163 4.98 -19.14 -4.10
N ALA A 164 4.11 -18.31 -3.54
CA ALA A 164 4.17 -17.90 -2.14
C ALA A 164 4.22 -19.11 -1.20
N ARG A 165 3.30 -20.07 -1.37
CA ARG A 165 3.26 -21.31 -0.57
C ARG A 165 4.54 -22.13 -0.65
N ARG A 166 5.15 -22.20 -1.84
CA ARG A 166 6.42 -22.92 -2.05
C ARG A 166 7.52 -22.28 -1.19
N TYR A 167 7.66 -20.97 -1.26
CA TYR A 167 8.71 -20.26 -0.52
C TYR A 167 8.45 -20.13 0.98
N MET A 168 7.18 -20.15 1.41
CA MET A 168 6.85 -20.36 2.83
C MET A 168 7.43 -21.67 3.38
N LYS A 169 7.33 -22.76 2.62
CA LYS A 169 7.90 -24.07 3.00
C LYS A 169 9.43 -24.07 2.97
N VAL A 170 10.03 -23.35 2.03
CA VAL A 170 11.49 -23.15 1.98
C VAL A 170 11.95 -22.42 3.24
N ALA A 171 11.29 -21.32 3.62
CA ALA A 171 11.60 -20.58 4.84
C ALA A 171 11.51 -21.46 6.09
N ALA A 172 10.46 -22.28 6.20
CA ALA A 172 10.33 -23.27 7.27
C ALA A 172 11.45 -24.32 7.28
N THR A 173 11.92 -24.74 6.11
CA THR A 173 13.01 -25.73 5.98
C THR A 173 14.35 -25.13 6.39
N GLU A 174 14.58 -23.85 6.03
CA GLU A 174 15.79 -23.12 6.41
C GLU A 174 15.77 -22.60 7.86
N GLY A 175 14.61 -22.62 8.52
CA GLY A 175 14.43 -22.08 9.87
C GLY A 175 14.55 -20.56 9.94
N ILE A 176 14.15 -19.85 8.88
CA ILE A 176 14.19 -18.38 8.79
C ILE A 176 12.78 -17.78 8.92
N PRO A 177 12.64 -16.59 9.53
CA PRO A 177 11.35 -15.92 9.65
C PRO A 177 10.79 -15.52 8.28
N ILE A 178 9.47 -15.25 8.25
CA ILE A 178 8.76 -14.78 7.07
C ILE A 178 8.15 -13.39 7.34
N HIS A 179 8.41 -12.43 6.47
CA HIS A 179 7.76 -11.13 6.45
C HIS A 179 6.78 -11.07 5.27
N PHE A 180 5.49 -10.96 5.56
CA PHE A 180 4.43 -10.81 4.58
C PHE A 180 4.07 -9.34 4.35
N TYR A 181 3.89 -8.94 3.09
CA TYR A 181 3.44 -7.59 2.73
C TYR A 181 2.17 -7.66 1.91
N ILE A 182 1.08 -7.14 2.46
CA ILE A 182 -0.29 -7.28 1.94
C ILE A 182 -0.72 -5.99 1.23
N PHE A 183 -0.66 -6.05 -0.11
CA PHE A 183 -0.87 -4.92 -1.02
C PHE A 183 -1.77 -5.38 -2.17
N THR A 184 -3.02 -5.74 -1.85
CA THR A 184 -3.93 -6.32 -2.84
C THR A 184 -5.37 -5.82 -2.66
N PRO A 185 -6.06 -5.41 -3.74
CA PRO A 185 -7.50 -5.13 -3.70
C PRO A 185 -8.33 -6.41 -3.61
N GLY A 186 -7.71 -7.58 -3.86
CA GLY A 186 -8.35 -8.88 -3.88
C GLY A 186 -7.60 -9.88 -4.75
N SER A 187 -8.01 -11.14 -4.71
CA SER A 187 -7.46 -12.14 -5.64
C SER A 187 -7.88 -11.81 -7.07
N TYR A 188 -7.00 -12.09 -8.04
CA TYR A 188 -7.39 -12.03 -9.44
C TYR A 188 -8.54 -13.02 -9.68
N PRO A 189 -9.66 -12.61 -10.33
CA PRO A 189 -10.90 -13.39 -10.37
C PRO A 189 -10.84 -14.51 -11.41
N VAL A 190 -10.00 -15.53 -11.16
CA VAL A 190 -9.86 -16.73 -12.00
C VAL A 190 -10.27 -17.96 -11.20
N GLU A 191 -11.32 -18.62 -11.69
CA GLU A 191 -11.91 -19.82 -11.08
C GLU A 191 -11.58 -21.12 -11.83
N GLU A 192 -10.93 -21.04 -13.00
CA GLU A 192 -10.46 -22.22 -13.73
C GLU A 192 -9.35 -22.94 -12.96
N TYR A 193 -9.31 -24.27 -13.04
CA TYR A 193 -8.39 -25.08 -12.25
C TYR A 193 -6.92 -24.85 -12.64
N PRO A 194 -6.01 -24.59 -11.68
CA PRO A 194 -6.25 -24.42 -10.24
C PRO A 194 -6.79 -23.03 -9.91
N GLY A 195 -8.02 -22.94 -9.37
CA GLY A 195 -8.68 -21.66 -9.11
C GLY A 195 -8.14 -20.91 -7.89
N ALA A 196 -8.46 -19.61 -7.82
CA ALA A 196 -8.03 -18.71 -6.75
C ALA A 196 -8.37 -19.24 -5.35
N ALA A 197 -9.62 -19.64 -5.13
CA ALA A 197 -10.11 -20.11 -3.83
C ALA A 197 -9.32 -21.32 -3.31
N GLN A 198 -8.96 -22.26 -4.20
CA GLN A 198 -8.20 -23.45 -3.81
C GLN A 198 -6.78 -23.09 -3.34
N GLN A 199 -6.10 -22.17 -4.03
CA GLN A 199 -4.75 -21.78 -3.64
C GLN A 199 -4.73 -20.94 -2.37
N ILE A 200 -5.71 -20.03 -2.20
CA ILE A 200 -5.90 -19.28 -0.95
C ILE A 200 -6.07 -20.24 0.24
N ALA A 201 -6.98 -21.21 0.12
CA ALA A 201 -7.22 -22.19 1.18
C ALA A 201 -5.96 -23.03 1.50
N ARG A 202 -5.19 -23.43 0.47
CA ARG A 202 -3.92 -24.15 0.64
C ARG A 202 -2.86 -23.31 1.34
N ASN A 203 -2.80 -22.01 1.08
CA ASN A 203 -1.86 -21.12 1.74
C ASN A 203 -2.22 -20.94 3.20
N ILE A 204 -3.48 -20.62 3.52
CA ILE A 204 -3.97 -20.49 4.90
C ILE A 204 -3.65 -21.77 5.67
N TYR A 205 -3.99 -22.95 5.12
CA TYR A 205 -3.67 -24.23 5.76
C TYR A 205 -2.17 -24.44 5.95
N THR A 206 -1.33 -24.00 5.01
CA THR A 206 0.13 -24.11 5.13
C THR A 206 0.64 -23.22 6.26
N MET A 207 0.22 -21.95 6.31
CA MET A 207 0.64 -20.97 7.31
C MET A 207 0.33 -21.45 8.74
N THR A 208 -0.81 -22.12 8.96
CA THR A 208 -1.16 -22.68 10.30
C THR A 208 -0.17 -23.72 10.86
N LYS A 209 0.76 -24.21 10.03
CA LYS A 209 1.69 -25.29 10.40
C LYS A 209 3.16 -24.90 10.30
N LEU A 210 3.47 -23.65 9.92
CA LEU A 210 4.86 -23.24 9.73
C LEU A 210 5.54 -23.11 11.11
N PRO A 211 6.70 -23.76 11.33
CA PRO A 211 7.41 -23.71 12.60
C PRO A 211 8.39 -22.52 12.68
N VAL A 212 8.09 -21.42 11.98
CA VAL A 212 8.94 -20.23 11.89
C VAL A 212 8.13 -18.96 12.17
N PRO A 213 8.73 -17.91 12.75
CA PRO A 213 8.06 -16.64 13.00
C PRO A 213 7.50 -16.02 11.72
N MET A 214 6.24 -15.57 11.78
CA MET A 214 5.56 -14.87 10.69
C MET A 214 5.12 -13.49 11.17
N VAL A 215 5.48 -12.46 10.42
CA VAL A 215 5.01 -11.08 10.60
C VAL A 215 4.34 -10.64 9.32
N SER A 216 3.14 -10.06 9.38
CA SER A 216 2.48 -9.47 8.22
C SER A 216 2.31 -7.96 8.38
N LEU A 217 2.40 -7.23 7.27
CA LEU A 217 2.08 -5.80 7.19
C LEU A 217 0.98 -5.58 6.16
N ILE A 218 -0.10 -4.92 6.57
CA ILE A 218 -1.26 -4.64 5.73
C ILE A 218 -1.25 -3.18 5.28
N SER A 219 -1.20 -2.97 3.96
CA SER A 219 -1.49 -1.70 3.30
C SER A 219 -2.86 -1.76 2.64
N GLU A 220 -3.03 -2.67 1.68
CA GLU A 220 -4.30 -2.94 1.01
C GLU A 220 -4.75 -4.37 1.31
N GLY A 221 -5.69 -4.54 2.22
CA GLY A 221 -6.19 -5.83 2.68
C GLY A 221 -7.49 -6.23 1.99
N GLY A 222 -7.43 -6.63 0.72
CA GLY A 222 -8.58 -7.09 -0.04
C GLY A 222 -8.94 -8.57 0.18
N SER A 223 -9.94 -8.82 1.04
CA SER A 223 -10.67 -10.09 1.15
C SER A 223 -9.76 -11.33 1.22
N GLY A 224 -10.14 -12.43 0.56
CA GLY A 224 -9.36 -13.66 0.48
C GLY A 224 -8.00 -13.52 -0.20
N GLY A 225 -7.80 -12.50 -1.04
CA GLY A 225 -6.50 -12.22 -1.66
C GLY A 225 -5.46 -11.80 -0.63
N ALA A 226 -5.87 -10.95 0.33
CA ALA A 226 -5.05 -10.58 1.47
C ALA A 226 -4.77 -11.78 2.39
N GLU A 227 -5.81 -12.55 2.73
CA GLU A 227 -5.70 -13.74 3.59
C GLU A 227 -4.82 -14.85 2.99
N ALA A 228 -4.61 -14.85 1.67
CA ALA A 228 -3.71 -15.78 1.00
C ALA A 228 -2.27 -15.75 1.55
N ILE A 229 -1.86 -14.63 2.15
CA ILE A 229 -0.58 -14.45 2.84
C ILE A 229 -0.75 -13.67 4.16
N GLY A 230 -1.98 -13.61 4.69
CA GLY A 230 -2.37 -12.72 5.78
C GLY A 230 -2.15 -13.27 7.19
N LEU A 231 -2.18 -14.59 7.33
CA LEU A 231 -2.05 -15.27 8.61
C LEU A 231 -0.61 -15.20 9.11
N ALA A 232 -0.42 -14.56 10.27
CA ALA A 232 0.87 -14.34 10.89
C ALA A 232 0.75 -14.32 12.42
N ASP A 233 1.87 -14.50 13.11
CA ASP A 233 1.93 -14.41 14.58
C ASP A 233 1.77 -12.95 15.05
N ARG A 234 2.27 -12.00 14.25
CA ARG A 234 2.09 -10.56 14.45
C ARG A 234 1.59 -9.91 13.16
N ARG A 235 0.48 -9.18 13.24
CA ARG A 235 -0.16 -8.50 12.11
C ARG A 235 -0.12 -6.99 12.32
N LEU A 236 0.67 -6.31 11.52
CA LEU A 236 0.81 -4.86 11.52
C LEU A 236 -0.06 -4.26 10.42
N MET A 237 -0.47 -3.02 10.58
CA MET A 237 -1.24 -2.30 9.57
C MET A 237 -0.75 -0.87 9.44
N LEU A 238 -0.69 -0.36 8.22
CA LEU A 238 -0.34 1.05 8.00
C LEU A 238 -1.53 1.94 8.33
N SER A 239 -1.28 3.16 8.86
CA SER A 239 -2.33 4.08 9.31
C SER A 239 -3.36 4.44 8.23
N HIS A 240 -2.93 4.58 6.96
CA HIS A 240 -3.84 4.86 5.83
C HIS A 240 -4.31 3.58 5.14
N GLY A 241 -3.82 2.42 5.55
CA GLY A 241 -4.25 1.13 5.05
C GLY A 241 -5.71 0.83 5.34
N TYR A 242 -6.26 -0.13 4.59
CA TYR A 242 -7.57 -0.70 4.88
C TYR A 242 -7.52 -2.23 4.87
N TYR A 243 -8.43 -2.86 5.61
CA TYR A 243 -8.62 -4.31 5.62
C TYR A 243 -10.10 -4.63 5.62
N SER A 244 -10.55 -5.41 4.63
CA SER A 244 -11.97 -5.61 4.39
C SER A 244 -12.28 -6.96 3.73
N VAL A 245 -13.45 -7.52 4.03
CA VAL A 245 -13.98 -8.75 3.41
C VAL A 245 -14.46 -8.54 1.97
N ILE A 246 -14.80 -7.31 1.59
CA ILE A 246 -15.27 -6.94 0.24
C ILE A 246 -14.81 -5.50 -0.06
N SER A 247 -14.67 -5.13 -1.33
CA SER A 247 -14.41 -3.73 -1.67
C SER A 247 -15.62 -2.86 -1.31
N PRO A 248 -15.43 -1.59 -0.94
CA PRO A 248 -16.55 -0.66 -0.71
C PRO A 248 -17.49 -0.53 -1.91
N GLU A 249 -16.93 -0.55 -3.12
CA GLU A 249 -17.69 -0.53 -4.36
C GLU A 249 -18.53 -1.80 -4.54
N GLY A 250 -17.97 -2.96 -4.20
CA GLY A 250 -18.68 -4.23 -4.23
C GLY A 250 -19.80 -4.30 -3.21
N ALA A 251 -19.56 -3.80 -1.99
CA ALA A 251 -20.60 -3.69 -0.96
C ALA A 251 -21.74 -2.77 -1.41
N ALA A 252 -21.42 -1.61 -1.97
CA ALA A 252 -22.40 -0.67 -2.48
C ALA A 252 -23.22 -1.24 -3.65
N ALA A 253 -22.60 -2.03 -4.53
CA ALA A 253 -23.31 -2.70 -5.61
C ALA A 253 -24.33 -3.73 -5.09
N ILE A 254 -23.97 -4.49 -4.06
CA ILE A 254 -24.87 -5.46 -3.41
C ILE A 254 -26.01 -4.75 -2.69
N GLU A 255 -25.69 -3.75 -1.85
CA GLU A 255 -26.67 -2.97 -1.09
C GLU A 255 -27.66 -2.24 -2.01
N GLY A 256 -27.13 -1.63 -3.07
CA GLY A 256 -27.90 -0.94 -4.11
C GLY A 256 -28.65 -1.86 -5.06
N ARG A 257 -28.46 -3.19 -4.97
CA ARG A 257 -29.04 -4.21 -5.87
C ARG A 257 -28.79 -3.88 -7.35
N LEU A 258 -27.58 -3.42 -7.64
CA LEU A 258 -27.20 -2.97 -8.97
C LEU A 258 -27.13 -4.15 -9.94
N ARG A 259 -27.50 -3.88 -11.20
CA ARG A 259 -27.35 -4.82 -12.30
C ARG A 259 -25.98 -4.68 -12.94
N GLU A 260 -25.61 -5.67 -13.75
CA GLU A 260 -24.36 -5.61 -14.51
C GLU A 260 -24.31 -4.34 -15.38
N GLY A 261 -23.21 -3.59 -15.26
CA GLY A 261 -23.01 -2.31 -15.95
C GLY A 261 -23.51 -1.08 -15.18
N GLU A 262 -24.30 -1.25 -14.12
CA GLU A 262 -24.71 -0.14 -13.25
C GLU A 262 -23.59 0.18 -12.24
N ARG A 263 -23.47 1.46 -11.86
CA ARG A 263 -22.49 1.94 -10.89
C ARG A 263 -23.20 2.49 -9.66
N ALA A 264 -22.63 2.20 -8.49
CA ALA A 264 -23.11 2.77 -7.24
C ALA A 264 -22.86 4.28 -7.23
N THR A 265 -23.78 5.02 -6.59
CA THR A 265 -23.59 6.44 -6.34
C THR A 265 -22.42 6.63 -5.37
N PRO A 266 -21.59 7.69 -5.53
CA PRO A 266 -20.47 7.97 -4.62
C PRO A 266 -20.88 7.98 -3.15
N GLU A 267 -22.06 8.51 -2.84
CA GLU A 267 -22.61 8.58 -1.48
C GLU A 267 -22.84 7.20 -0.86
N LEU A 268 -23.28 6.23 -1.67
CA LEU A 268 -23.52 4.87 -1.20
C LEU A 268 -22.20 4.14 -0.95
N ILE A 269 -21.19 4.37 -1.80
CA ILE A 269 -19.84 3.82 -1.62
C ILE A 269 -19.21 4.35 -0.32
N GLU A 270 -19.27 5.67 -0.10
CA GLU A 270 -18.79 6.32 1.14
C GLU A 270 -19.52 5.78 2.39
N GLN A 271 -20.84 5.60 2.28
CA GLN A 271 -21.65 5.02 3.35
C GLN A 271 -21.22 3.57 3.66
N CYS A 272 -21.07 2.72 2.64
CA CYS A 272 -20.65 1.33 2.81
C CYS A 272 -19.24 1.26 3.44
N ALA A 273 -18.27 2.03 2.94
CA ALA A 273 -16.93 2.07 3.50
C ALA A 273 -16.92 2.42 4.99
N SER A 274 -17.75 3.38 5.39
CA SER A 274 -17.89 3.85 6.78
C SER A 274 -18.57 2.84 7.70
N GLN A 275 -19.53 2.09 7.19
CA GLN A 275 -20.26 1.05 7.94
C GLN A 275 -19.42 -0.22 8.13
N MET A 276 -18.58 -0.55 7.15
CA MET A 276 -17.76 -1.76 7.16
C MET A 276 -16.57 -1.72 8.12
N LYS A 277 -16.22 -0.54 8.65
CA LYS A 277 -15.14 -0.36 9.64
C LYS A 277 -13.79 -0.91 9.17
N ILE A 278 -13.39 -0.48 7.98
CA ILE A 278 -12.23 -1.01 7.25
C ILE A 278 -10.90 -0.37 7.65
N THR A 279 -10.90 0.68 8.48
CA THR A 279 -9.71 1.49 8.76
C THR A 279 -8.73 0.77 9.69
N ALA A 280 -7.49 1.23 9.76
CA ALA A 280 -6.48 0.70 10.68
C ALA A 280 -6.91 0.79 12.15
N GLU A 281 -7.52 1.91 12.55
CA GLU A 281 -8.03 2.11 13.92
C GLU A 281 -9.17 1.14 14.26
N ASP A 282 -10.08 0.91 13.32
CA ASP A 282 -11.17 -0.04 13.48
C ASP A 282 -10.62 -1.47 13.64
N ASN A 283 -9.71 -1.88 12.77
CA ASN A 283 -9.09 -3.20 12.79
C ASN A 283 -8.28 -3.44 14.07
N LEU A 284 -7.57 -2.43 14.57
CA LEU A 284 -6.86 -2.50 15.86
C LEU A 284 -7.85 -2.66 17.01
N ARG A 285 -8.92 -1.85 17.04
CA ARG A 285 -9.96 -1.90 18.09
C ARG A 285 -10.68 -3.25 18.10
N MET A 286 -10.87 -3.87 16.94
CA MET A 286 -11.49 -5.19 16.81
C MET A 286 -10.53 -6.36 17.10
N GLY A 287 -9.23 -6.10 17.27
CA GLY A 287 -8.22 -7.13 17.49
C GLY A 287 -7.86 -7.93 16.23
N TYR A 288 -8.16 -7.41 15.04
CA TYR A 288 -7.76 -8.02 13.77
C TYR A 288 -6.32 -7.70 13.39
N VAL A 289 -5.75 -6.62 13.94
CA VAL A 289 -4.33 -6.30 13.82
C VAL A 289 -3.78 -5.95 15.20
N ASP A 290 -2.49 -6.10 15.34
CA ASP A 290 -1.76 -6.00 16.61
C ASP A 290 -1.21 -4.60 16.88
N ASN A 291 -0.83 -3.88 15.82
CA ASN A 291 -0.27 -2.55 15.92
C ASN A 291 -0.46 -1.77 14.61
N ILE A 292 -0.47 -0.44 14.72
CA ILE A 292 -0.53 0.49 13.59
C ILE A 292 0.84 1.15 13.42
N ILE A 293 1.35 1.14 12.18
CA ILE A 293 2.53 1.91 11.79
C ILE A 293 2.04 3.21 11.14
N GLN A 294 2.48 4.34 11.70
CA GLN A 294 2.09 5.66 11.21
C GLN A 294 2.81 5.99 9.91
N GLU A 295 2.05 6.44 8.92
CA GLU A 295 2.55 6.98 7.67
C GLU A 295 2.68 8.52 7.77
N PRO A 296 3.47 9.14 6.86
CA PRO A 296 3.40 10.57 6.63
C PRO A 296 2.00 11.02 6.19
N GLU A 297 1.77 12.33 6.24
CA GLU A 297 0.55 12.97 5.76
C GLU A 297 0.20 12.52 4.34
N LEU A 298 -1.07 12.14 4.15
CA LEU A 298 -1.62 11.64 2.91
C LEU A 298 -0.88 10.41 2.35
N GLY A 299 -0.29 9.60 3.24
CA GLY A 299 0.32 8.32 2.95
C GLY A 299 1.76 8.38 2.43
N ALA A 300 2.50 7.29 2.64
CA ALA A 300 3.91 7.23 2.26
C ALA A 300 4.13 7.13 0.72
N ARG A 301 5.34 7.50 0.30
CA ARG A 301 5.83 7.58 -1.08
C ARG A 301 7.24 6.99 -1.15
N PRO A 302 7.74 6.57 -2.33
CA PRO A 302 9.09 6.00 -2.48
C PRO A 302 10.22 6.87 -1.91
N TYR A 303 10.06 8.19 -1.94
CA TYR A 303 11.06 9.15 -1.43
C TYR A 303 10.96 9.45 0.08
N HIS A 304 10.00 8.86 0.80
CA HIS A 304 9.85 9.05 2.25
C HIS A 304 10.79 8.12 3.05
N TYR A 305 12.10 8.35 2.95
CA TYR A 305 13.13 7.50 3.57
C TYR A 305 13.00 7.36 5.10
N ASP A 306 12.53 8.39 5.81
CA ASP A 306 12.32 8.32 7.26
C ASP A 306 11.16 7.39 7.64
N PHE A 307 10.14 7.29 6.79
CA PHE A 307 9.08 6.30 6.93
C PHE A 307 9.64 4.89 6.79
N PHE A 308 10.44 4.60 5.76
CA PHE A 308 11.05 3.27 5.60
C PHE A 308 12.00 2.91 6.73
N ARG A 309 12.74 3.88 7.29
CA ARG A 309 13.57 3.68 8.48
C ARG A 309 12.72 3.26 9.69
N SER A 310 11.58 3.90 9.89
CA SER A 310 10.64 3.59 10.98
C SER A 310 9.96 2.24 10.75
N LEU A 311 9.52 1.97 9.52
CA LEU A 311 8.97 0.69 9.09
C LEU A 311 9.94 -0.47 9.36
N ARG A 312 11.22 -0.29 9.01
CA ARG A 312 12.25 -1.28 9.30
C ARG A 312 12.35 -1.58 10.80
N GLN A 313 12.34 -0.56 11.65
CA GLN A 313 12.41 -0.75 13.10
C GLN A 313 11.21 -1.53 13.62
N GLU A 314 10.01 -1.19 13.15
CA GLU A 314 8.75 -1.85 13.53
C GLU A 314 8.70 -3.31 13.08
N ILE A 315 9.08 -3.59 11.83
CA ILE A 315 9.15 -4.95 11.30
C ILE A 315 10.16 -5.79 12.10
N LEU A 316 11.36 -5.27 12.35
CA LEU A 316 12.37 -5.99 13.13
C LEU A 316 11.94 -6.23 14.58
N ARG A 317 11.28 -5.24 15.20
CA ARG A 317 10.72 -5.38 16.54
C ARG A 317 9.65 -6.46 16.58
N ALA A 318 8.70 -6.46 15.64
CA ALA A 318 7.66 -7.48 15.55
C ALA A 318 8.27 -8.87 15.36
N THR A 319 9.32 -9.00 14.54
CA THR A 319 10.00 -10.29 14.37
C THR A 319 10.70 -10.73 15.66
N ASP A 320 11.33 -9.82 16.40
CA ASP A 320 11.96 -10.14 17.69
C ASP A 320 10.93 -10.51 18.79
N GLU A 321 9.71 -9.96 18.75
CA GLU A 321 8.61 -10.30 19.67
C GLU A 321 8.07 -11.73 19.45
N VAL A 322 8.09 -12.20 18.20
CA VAL A 322 7.56 -13.52 17.82
C VAL A 322 8.61 -14.63 17.97
N VAL A 323 9.90 -14.31 17.83
CA VAL A 323 10.98 -15.28 18.01
C VAL A 323 11.04 -15.72 19.48
N LEU A 324 10.46 -16.89 19.75
CA LEU A 324 10.56 -17.62 21.03
C LEU A 324 12.01 -18.00 21.36
#